data_AF-A0A670YYH7-F1
#
_entry.id   AF-A0A670YYH7-F1
#
_cell.length_a   1.000
_cell.length_b   1.000
_cell.length_c   1.000
_cell.angle_alpha   90.00
_cell.angle_beta   90.00
_cell.angle_gamma   90.00
#
_symmetry.space_group_name_H-M   'P 1'
#
loop_
_entity.id
_entity.type
_entity.pdbx_description
1 polymer ?
#
loop_
_entity_poly.entity_id
_entity_poly.type
_entity_poly.pdbx_seq_one_letter_code
_entity_poly.pdbx_strand_id
1 'polypeptide(L)'
;PRGTPEAPGRGDEEVSGAQGDGGGGARGRGDGAPGAAGASPRLFRRCGGGEAAAAAEELETEGERQLKRLLRHQLDTAASLEQCVAKRHRFAPAAVYRPFGEEAAGARTLPEFRALQESSGEAASLQELGLSDAEIRLWRQRAQKGPGLGAAPEATRDRIRAIQEKIAERQRILSLPQHFAGSKSLSRREMEIENALFQGADRHPFLRMLYRPDEAQ
;
A
#
# COMPACT_ATOMS: atom_id res chain seq x y z
N PRO A 1 -1.32 -52.58 37.05
CA PRO A 1 -2.62 -51.85 37.18
C PRO A 1 -2.47 -50.40 36.69
N ARG A 2 -2.54 -50.13 35.38
CA ARG A 2 -3.74 -49.69 34.62
C ARG A 2 -4.56 -48.58 35.31
N GLY A 3 -4.63 -47.40 34.66
CA GLY A 3 -5.61 -46.35 34.95
C GLY A 3 -5.23 -44.93 34.46
N THR A 4 -5.41 -44.68 33.17
CA THR A 4 -5.60 -43.42 32.39
C THR A 4 -5.70 -42.05 33.09
N PRO A 5 -5.16 -40.95 32.48
CA PRO A 5 -5.67 -39.60 32.66
C PRO A 5 -6.71 -39.19 31.59
N GLU A 6 -7.74 -38.49 32.05
CA GLU A 6 -8.86 -37.92 31.29
C GLU A 6 -8.44 -36.85 30.26
N ALA A 7 -9.20 -36.78 29.18
CA ALA A 7 -9.12 -35.74 28.16
C ALA A 7 -9.90 -34.48 28.58
N PRO A 8 -9.44 -33.27 28.25
CA PRO A 8 -10.28 -32.08 28.34
C PRO A 8 -11.20 -31.96 27.12
N GLY A 9 -12.47 -31.67 27.42
CA GLY A 9 -13.59 -31.55 26.49
C GLY A 9 -13.41 -30.45 25.43
N ARG A 10 -14.07 -30.72 24.30
CA ARG A 10 -14.29 -29.81 23.19
C ARG A 10 -15.13 -28.62 23.68
N GLY A 11 -14.67 -27.41 23.41
CA GLY A 11 -15.51 -26.23 23.47
C GLY A 11 -16.45 -26.22 22.28
N ASP A 12 -17.74 -26.14 22.55
CA ASP A 12 -18.76 -25.84 21.55
C ASP A 12 -18.67 -24.33 21.23
N GLU A 13 -18.31 -24.01 19.98
CA GLU A 13 -18.47 -22.68 19.43
C GLU A 13 -19.95 -22.44 19.11
N GLU A 14 -20.60 -21.58 19.89
CA GLU A 14 -21.86 -20.96 19.52
C GLU A 14 -21.64 -20.01 18.33
N VAL A 15 -22.02 -20.49 17.13
CA VAL A 15 -22.16 -19.64 15.94
C VAL A 15 -23.49 -18.88 16.06
N SER A 16 -23.40 -17.65 16.56
CA SER A 16 -24.51 -16.70 16.51
C SER A 16 -24.67 -16.16 15.10
N GLY A 17 -25.86 -16.39 14.53
CA GLY A 17 -26.24 -15.94 13.21
C GLY A 17 -26.43 -14.42 13.14
N ALA A 18 -25.95 -13.83 12.06
CA ALA A 18 -26.36 -12.49 11.63
C ALA A 18 -27.01 -12.59 10.25
N GLN A 19 -28.29 -12.26 10.26
CA GLN A 19 -29.27 -12.28 9.20
C GLN A 19 -28.94 -11.17 8.19
N GLY A 20 -28.59 -11.55 6.96
CA GLY A 20 -28.43 -10.62 5.85
C GLY A 20 -29.78 -10.28 5.23
N ASP A 21 -30.24 -9.05 5.49
CA ASP A 21 -31.50 -8.51 5.00
C ASP A 21 -31.42 -8.20 3.49
N GLY A 22 -32.28 -8.86 2.73
CA GLY A 22 -32.39 -8.75 1.27
C GLY A 22 -33.36 -7.65 0.87
N GLY A 23 -32.83 -6.44 0.65
CA GLY A 23 -33.60 -5.32 0.11
C GLY A 23 -33.76 -5.40 -1.42
N GLY A 24 -34.85 -6.02 -1.88
CA GLY A 24 -35.26 -6.02 -3.29
C GLY A 24 -35.81 -4.67 -3.74
N GLY A 25 -35.10 -4.00 -4.67
CA GLY A 25 -35.57 -2.79 -5.34
C GLY A 25 -36.54 -3.10 -6.47
N ALA A 26 -37.77 -2.59 -6.32
CA ALA A 26 -38.90 -2.77 -7.23
C ALA A 26 -38.66 -2.22 -8.64
N ARG A 27 -39.08 -3.00 -9.65
CA ARG A 27 -39.22 -2.58 -11.05
C ARG A 27 -40.49 -1.74 -11.20
N GLY A 28 -40.33 -0.43 -11.37
CA GLY A 28 -41.40 0.44 -11.87
C GLY A 28 -41.38 0.48 -13.40
N ARG A 29 -42.36 -0.17 -14.05
CA ARG A 29 -42.74 0.10 -15.44
C ARG A 29 -43.62 1.35 -15.45
N GLY A 30 -43.26 2.32 -16.28
CA GLY A 30 -44.11 3.47 -16.60
C GLY A 30 -43.99 3.73 -18.09
N ASP A 31 -44.98 3.22 -18.84
CA ASP A 31 -45.24 3.59 -20.22
C ASP A 31 -45.72 5.05 -20.29
N GLY A 32 -45.24 5.80 -21.28
CA GLY A 32 -45.67 7.17 -21.52
C GLY A 32 -44.93 7.84 -22.67
N ALA A 33 -45.43 7.63 -23.90
CA ALA A 33 -45.23 8.51 -25.06
C ALA A 33 -46.62 9.05 -25.47
N PRO A 34 -46.77 10.03 -26.39
CA PRO A 34 -45.80 10.92 -27.03
C PRO A 34 -46.16 12.42 -26.92
N GLY A 35 -45.22 13.32 -27.23
CA GLY A 35 -45.48 14.76 -27.32
C GLY A 35 -44.61 15.42 -28.39
N ALA A 36 -45.19 15.68 -29.55
CA ALA A 36 -44.59 16.41 -30.66
C ALA A 36 -44.54 17.92 -30.37
N ALA A 37 -43.42 18.57 -30.71
CA ALA A 37 -43.35 19.92 -31.30
C ALA A 37 -41.91 20.44 -31.28
N GLY A 38 -41.50 21.14 -32.35
CA GLY A 38 -40.40 22.11 -32.28
C GLY A 38 -39.16 21.80 -33.13
N ALA A 39 -39.33 21.54 -34.43
CA ALA A 39 -38.23 21.70 -35.38
C ALA A 39 -37.88 23.19 -35.47
N SER A 40 -36.74 23.59 -34.89
CA SER A 40 -36.10 24.90 -35.17
C SER A 40 -35.02 24.69 -36.22
N PRO A 41 -35.06 25.36 -37.38
CA PRO A 41 -33.98 25.28 -38.34
C PRO A 41 -32.77 26.05 -37.79
N ARG A 42 -31.69 25.33 -37.48
CA ARG A 42 -30.39 25.96 -37.22
C ARG A 42 -29.93 26.59 -38.54
N LEU A 43 -29.95 27.92 -38.59
CA LEU A 43 -29.29 28.71 -39.62
C LEU A 43 -27.82 28.29 -39.72
N PHE A 44 -27.49 27.60 -40.82
CA PHE A 44 -26.13 27.32 -41.20
C PHE A 44 -25.50 28.65 -41.61
N ARG A 45 -24.81 29.31 -40.68
CA ARG A 45 -24.06 30.53 -40.96
C ARG A 45 -22.86 30.14 -41.81
N ARG A 46 -22.99 30.33 -43.12
CA ARG A 46 -21.88 30.26 -44.08
C ARG A 46 -20.91 31.40 -43.76
N CYS A 47 -19.88 31.11 -42.97
CA CYS A 47 -18.73 31.99 -42.85
C CYS A 47 -17.90 31.85 -44.15
N GLY A 48 -17.83 32.94 -44.90
CA GLY A 48 -16.96 33.10 -46.04
C GLY A 48 -15.49 32.97 -45.65
N GLY A 49 -14.68 32.62 -46.65
CA GLY A 49 -13.26 32.40 -46.52
C GLY A 49 -12.52 33.57 -45.88
N GLY A 50 -11.69 33.21 -44.91
CA GLY A 50 -10.56 33.98 -44.44
C GLY A 50 -9.53 32.96 -44.00
N GLU A 51 -8.38 32.95 -44.67
CA GLU A 51 -7.22 32.15 -44.29
C GLU A 51 -6.77 32.54 -42.87
N ALA A 52 -7.30 31.85 -41.88
CA ALA A 52 -6.63 31.65 -40.62
C ALA A 52 -6.21 30.18 -40.65
N ALA A 53 -4.99 29.94 -41.15
CA ALA A 53 -4.30 28.68 -40.97
C ALA A 53 -4.27 28.42 -39.46
N ALA A 54 -5.22 27.62 -39.02
CA ALA A 54 -5.28 27.09 -37.69
C ALA A 54 -3.98 26.31 -37.48
N ALA A 55 -3.05 26.89 -36.73
CA ALA A 55 -2.14 26.11 -35.92
C ALA A 55 -3.00 25.45 -34.83
N ALA A 56 -3.83 24.49 -35.24
CA ALA A 56 -4.37 23.51 -34.33
C ALA A 56 -3.15 22.74 -33.85
N GLU A 57 -2.65 23.10 -32.67
CA GLU A 57 -1.80 22.18 -31.93
C GLU A 57 -2.60 20.90 -31.78
N GLU A 58 -2.21 19.88 -32.54
CA GLU A 58 -2.85 18.58 -32.58
C GLU A 58 -2.64 17.98 -31.20
N LEU A 59 -3.63 18.18 -30.33
CA LEU A 59 -3.55 17.85 -28.92
C LEU A 59 -3.65 16.33 -28.81
N GLU A 60 -2.49 15.67 -28.81
CA GLU A 60 -2.39 14.22 -28.77
C GLU A 60 -3.27 13.66 -27.65
N THR A 61 -4.24 12.83 -28.02
CA THR A 61 -5.08 12.17 -27.02
C THR A 61 -4.25 11.15 -26.23
N GLU A 62 -4.64 10.86 -24.99
CA GLU A 62 -3.97 9.82 -24.18
C GLU A 62 -3.99 8.44 -24.87
N GLY A 63 -5.02 8.16 -25.67
CA GLY A 63 -5.12 6.97 -26.52
C GLY A 63 -4.05 6.95 -27.63
N GLU A 64 -3.85 8.06 -28.33
CA GLU A 64 -2.79 8.21 -29.33
C GLU A 64 -1.39 8.06 -28.72
N ARG A 65 -1.17 8.63 -27.53
CA ARG A 65 0.09 8.47 -26.79
C ARG A 65 0.36 7.01 -26.43
N GLN A 66 -0.67 6.28 -25.99
CA GLN A 66 -0.55 4.85 -25.70
C GLN A 66 -0.25 4.04 -26.96
N LEU A 67 -0.95 4.29 -28.07
CA LEU A 67 -0.72 3.62 -29.36
C LEU A 67 0.69 3.90 -29.89
N LYS A 68 1.15 5.15 -29.84
CA LYS A 68 2.52 5.54 -30.23
C LYS A 68 3.59 4.83 -29.39
N ARG A 69 3.38 4.70 -28.07
CA ARG A 69 4.27 3.90 -27.20
C ARG A 69 4.31 2.43 -27.58
N LEU A 70 3.13 1.84 -27.81
CA LEU A 70 3.00 0.42 -28.10
C LEU A 70 3.65 0.08 -29.44
N LEU A 71 3.43 0.92 -30.46
CA LEU A 71 4.05 0.79 -31.77
C LEU A 71 5.58 0.89 -31.69
N ARG A 72 6.12 1.85 -30.93
CA ARG A 72 7.57 1.96 -30.71
C ARG A 72 8.15 0.67 -30.11
N HIS A 73 7.51 0.13 -29.08
CA HIS A 73 7.95 -1.12 -28.47
C HIS A 73 7.84 -2.36 -29.38
N GLN A 74 6.90 -2.38 -30.32
CA GLN A 74 6.77 -3.48 -31.29
C GLN A 74 7.78 -3.37 -32.43
N LEU A 75 8.14 -2.15 -32.82
CA LEU A 75 9.13 -1.89 -33.88
C LEU A 75 10.57 -1.91 -33.36
N ASP A 76 10.78 -1.81 -32.05
CA ASP A 76 12.10 -1.95 -31.41
C ASP A 76 12.65 -3.38 -31.61
N THR A 77 13.45 -3.57 -32.65
CA THR A 77 14.20 -4.82 -32.90
C THR A 77 15.52 -4.89 -32.14
N ALA A 78 15.98 -3.76 -31.60
CA ALA A 78 17.18 -3.66 -30.78
C ALA A 78 16.89 -4.07 -29.33
N ALA A 79 16.71 -5.37 -29.07
CA ALA A 79 16.62 -5.89 -27.72
C ALA A 79 18.03 -6.05 -27.12
N SER A 80 18.42 -5.15 -26.21
CA SER A 80 19.66 -5.31 -25.43
C SER A 80 19.42 -6.16 -24.19
N LEU A 81 20.41 -6.97 -23.80
CA LEU A 81 20.35 -7.82 -22.62
C LEU A 81 20.15 -6.97 -21.34
N GLU A 82 20.76 -5.79 -21.31
CA GLU A 82 20.61 -4.79 -20.25
C GLU A 82 19.17 -4.25 -20.15
N GLN A 83 18.50 -3.94 -21.26
CA GLN A 83 17.10 -3.51 -21.24
C GLN A 83 16.17 -4.62 -20.75
N CYS A 84 16.44 -5.88 -21.12
CA CYS A 84 15.70 -7.04 -20.64
C CYS A 84 15.87 -7.24 -19.14
N VAL A 85 17.10 -7.12 -18.63
CA VAL A 85 17.42 -7.20 -17.19
C VAL A 85 16.78 -6.03 -16.43
N ALA A 86 16.86 -4.80 -16.96
CA ALA A 86 16.23 -3.62 -16.36
C ALA A 86 14.69 -3.73 -16.29
N LYS A 87 14.04 -4.32 -17.31
CA LYS A 87 12.60 -4.62 -17.28
C LYS A 87 12.25 -5.66 -16.21
N ARG A 88 13.13 -6.64 -15.95
CA ARG A 88 12.97 -7.65 -14.89
C ARG A 88 13.22 -7.10 -13.48
N HIS A 89 14.09 -6.11 -13.34
CA HIS A 89 14.41 -5.46 -12.06
C HIS A 89 13.32 -4.53 -11.51
N ARG A 90 12.17 -4.39 -12.19
CA ARG A 90 11.05 -3.57 -11.69
C ARG A 90 10.26 -4.19 -10.55
N PHE A 91 10.54 -5.44 -10.22
CA PHE A 91 10.00 -6.10 -9.04
C PHE A 91 11.15 -6.39 -8.08
N ALA A 92 11.40 -5.47 -7.15
CA ALA A 92 12.13 -5.83 -5.95
C ALA A 92 11.24 -6.83 -5.20
N PRO A 93 11.75 -8.02 -4.82
CA PRO A 93 11.00 -8.92 -3.95
C PRO A 93 10.65 -8.14 -2.67
N ALA A 94 9.35 -8.01 -2.39
CA ALA A 94 8.85 -7.20 -1.27
C ALA A 94 9.43 -7.65 0.08
N ALA A 95 9.77 -8.93 0.19
CA ALA A 95 10.55 -9.50 1.28
C ALA A 95 11.23 -10.79 0.79
N VAL A 96 12.45 -11.07 1.26
CA VAL A 96 13.06 -12.38 1.11
C VAL A 96 12.56 -13.22 2.29
N TYR A 97 11.66 -14.16 2.02
CA TYR A 97 11.22 -15.12 3.04
C TYR A 97 12.40 -16.01 3.43
N ARG A 98 12.88 -15.87 4.67
CA ARG A 98 13.85 -16.79 5.27
C ARG A 98 13.08 -17.87 6.04
N PRO A 99 13.06 -19.12 5.58
CA PRO A 99 12.35 -20.19 6.29
C PRO A 99 13.04 -20.50 7.62
N PHE A 100 12.23 -20.63 8.69
CA PHE A 100 12.72 -21.00 10.03
C PHE A 100 13.31 -22.42 10.09
N GLY A 101 12.99 -23.27 9.11
CA GLY A 101 13.38 -24.69 9.10
C GLY A 101 14.88 -24.96 9.09
N GLU A 102 15.68 -24.11 8.42
CA GLU A 102 17.15 -24.27 8.40
C GLU A 102 17.77 -23.97 9.76
N GLU A 103 17.28 -22.94 10.46
CA GLU A 103 17.75 -22.55 11.79
C GLU A 103 17.31 -23.57 12.85
N ALA A 104 16.11 -24.15 12.69
CA ALA A 104 15.53 -25.12 13.62
C ALA A 104 16.05 -26.56 13.46
N ALA A 105 16.75 -26.87 12.36
CA ALA A 105 17.24 -28.23 12.06
C ALA A 105 18.20 -28.79 13.13
N GLY A 106 18.79 -27.94 13.98
CA GLY A 106 19.71 -28.33 15.05
C GLY A 106 19.08 -28.49 16.45
N ALA A 107 17.82 -28.07 16.65
CA ALA A 107 17.19 -28.10 17.98
C ALA A 107 16.79 -29.53 18.35
N ARG A 108 17.30 -30.04 19.48
CA ARG A 108 17.03 -31.42 19.94
C ARG A 108 16.03 -31.46 21.09
N THR A 109 15.80 -30.31 21.74
CA THR A 109 14.88 -30.19 22.86
C THR A 109 13.85 -29.09 22.60
N LEU A 110 12.66 -29.24 23.19
CA LEU A 110 11.61 -28.22 23.15
C LEU A 110 12.06 -26.84 23.67
N PRO A 111 12.79 -26.71 24.80
CA PRO A 111 13.26 -25.40 25.26
C PRO A 111 14.26 -24.75 24.29
N GLU A 112 15.16 -25.50 23.66
CA GLU A 112 16.05 -24.98 22.62
C GLU A 112 15.26 -24.42 21.42
N PHE A 113 14.24 -25.15 20.97
CA PHE A 113 13.39 -24.70 19.87
C PHE A 113 12.61 -23.43 20.22
N ARG A 114 12.05 -23.34 21.44
CA ARG A 114 11.35 -22.15 21.91
C ARG A 114 12.26 -20.93 21.98
N ALA A 115 13.44 -21.08 22.55
CA ALA A 115 14.43 -20.01 22.61
C ALA A 115 14.82 -19.52 21.19
N LEU A 116 14.97 -20.45 20.24
CA LEU A 116 15.24 -20.10 18.86
C LEU A 116 14.07 -19.34 18.21
N GLN A 117 12.84 -19.78 18.44
CA GLN A 117 11.62 -19.13 17.92
C GLN A 117 11.44 -17.73 18.50
N GLU A 118 11.62 -17.55 19.80
CA GLU A 118 11.61 -16.25 20.47
C GLU A 118 12.68 -15.33 19.87
N SER A 119 13.90 -15.84 19.73
CA SER A 119 14.98 -15.07 19.10
C SER A 119 14.72 -14.74 17.63
N SER A 120 13.96 -15.55 16.89
CA SER A 120 13.60 -15.27 15.50
C SER A 120 12.49 -14.20 15.46
N GLY A 121 11.48 -14.31 16.32
CA GLY A 121 10.43 -13.31 16.48
C GLY A 121 10.96 -11.94 16.90
N GLU A 122 11.92 -11.91 17.82
CA GLU A 122 12.64 -10.68 18.20
C GLU A 122 13.43 -10.09 17.03
N ALA A 123 13.90 -10.90 16.07
CA ALA A 123 14.62 -10.38 14.90
C ALA A 123 13.64 -9.72 13.95
N ALA A 124 12.51 -10.38 13.71
CA ALA A 124 11.43 -9.89 12.86
C ALA A 124 10.88 -8.56 13.40
N SER A 125 10.62 -8.45 14.70
CA SER A 125 10.13 -7.20 15.30
C SER A 125 11.12 -6.04 15.15
N LEU A 126 12.44 -6.30 15.25
CA LEU A 126 13.47 -5.30 14.97
C LEU A 126 13.55 -4.94 13.47
N GLN A 127 13.32 -5.89 12.57
CA GLN A 127 13.23 -5.60 11.13
C GLN A 127 12.01 -4.75 10.78
N GLU A 128 10.86 -4.99 11.42
CA GLU A 128 9.65 -4.15 11.28
C GLU A 128 9.88 -2.70 11.74
N LEU A 129 10.75 -2.54 12.75
CA LEU A 129 11.25 -1.24 13.19
C LEU A 129 12.29 -0.62 12.23
N GLY A 130 12.60 -1.28 11.12
CA GLY A 130 13.46 -0.77 10.05
C GLY A 130 14.96 -1.00 10.27
N LEU A 131 15.35 -1.89 11.19
CA LEU A 131 16.76 -2.23 11.40
C LEU A 131 17.24 -3.21 10.32
N SER A 132 18.48 -3.03 9.90
CA SER A 132 19.19 -3.97 9.02
C SER A 132 19.72 -5.18 9.81
N ASP A 133 19.97 -6.29 9.12
CA ASP A 133 20.53 -7.51 9.74
C ASP A 133 21.84 -7.27 10.51
N ALA A 134 22.68 -6.34 10.03
CA ALA A 134 23.92 -5.96 10.71
C ALA A 134 23.64 -5.18 12.02
N GLU A 135 22.69 -4.25 11.99
CA GLU A 135 22.25 -3.50 13.18
C GLU A 135 21.60 -4.44 14.21
N ILE A 136 20.80 -5.41 13.77
CA ILE A 136 20.14 -6.39 14.66
C ILE A 136 21.18 -7.27 15.36
N ARG A 137 22.20 -7.74 14.64
CA ARG A 137 23.31 -8.50 15.25
C ARG A 137 24.05 -7.67 16.30
N LEU A 138 24.38 -6.42 15.98
CA LEU A 138 25.04 -5.50 16.91
C LEU A 138 24.16 -5.23 18.14
N TRP A 139 22.86 -5.01 17.94
CA TRP A 139 21.89 -4.76 19.00
C TRP A 139 21.75 -5.94 19.96
N ARG A 140 21.78 -7.18 19.47
CA ARG A 140 21.76 -8.39 20.32
C ARG A 140 23.04 -8.55 21.12
N GLN A 141 24.17 -8.27 20.48
CA GLN A 141 25.49 -8.44 21.10
C GLN A 141 25.79 -7.37 22.15
N ARG A 142 25.06 -6.26 22.23
CA ARG A 142 25.31 -5.20 23.24
C ARG A 142 25.27 -5.69 24.70
N ALA A 143 24.48 -6.72 24.99
CA ALA A 143 24.37 -7.30 26.34
C ALA A 143 25.48 -8.32 26.64
N GLN A 144 26.02 -8.93 25.59
CA GLN A 144 27.12 -9.87 25.66
C GLN A 144 28.43 -9.07 25.57
N LYS A 145 29.16 -8.88 26.68
CA LYS A 145 30.51 -8.31 26.64
C LYS A 145 31.42 -9.28 25.88
N GLY A 146 31.47 -9.15 24.56
CA GLY A 146 32.33 -9.96 23.72
C GLY A 146 33.80 -9.61 23.97
N PRO A 147 34.67 -10.59 24.26
CA PRO A 147 36.10 -10.37 24.28
C PRO A 147 36.60 -10.46 22.82
N GLY A 148 36.85 -9.33 22.15
CA GLY A 148 37.42 -9.44 20.81
C GLY A 148 37.61 -8.13 20.07
N LEU A 149 38.78 -8.06 19.41
CA LEU A 149 39.23 -7.01 18.51
C LEU A 149 38.09 -6.49 17.62
N GLY A 150 37.68 -5.25 17.87
CA GLY A 150 36.66 -4.56 17.11
C GLY A 150 36.98 -3.07 17.01
N ALA A 151 36.13 -2.32 16.32
CA ALA A 151 36.20 -0.86 16.28
C ALA A 151 36.31 -0.28 17.71
N ALA A 152 36.90 0.93 17.81
CA ALA A 152 37.04 1.63 19.08
C ALA A 152 35.73 1.57 19.90
N PRO A 153 35.80 1.31 21.21
CA PRO A 153 34.60 1.07 22.02
C PRO A 153 33.62 2.25 21.99
N GLU A 154 34.12 3.47 21.74
CA GLU A 154 33.31 4.68 21.54
C GLU A 154 32.48 4.61 20.25
N ALA A 155 33.08 4.26 19.11
CA ALA A 155 32.37 4.10 17.84
C ALA A 155 31.25 3.04 17.93
N THR A 156 31.46 1.98 18.72
CA THR A 156 30.45 0.97 18.98
C THR A 156 29.28 1.52 19.81
N ARG A 157 29.57 2.33 20.84
CA ARG A 157 28.53 3.01 21.64
C ARG A 157 27.73 4.00 20.81
N ASP A 158 28.40 4.77 19.95
CA ASP A 158 27.73 5.72 19.05
C ASP A 158 26.80 5.01 18.07
N ARG A 159 27.23 3.88 17.50
CA ARG A 159 26.36 3.03 16.66
C ARG A 159 25.16 2.48 17.43
N ILE A 160 25.37 2.02 18.66
CA ILE A 160 24.26 1.55 19.50
C ILE A 160 23.28 2.69 19.80
N ARG A 161 23.78 3.90 20.10
CA ARG A 161 22.94 5.10 20.30
C ARG A 161 22.14 5.44 19.05
N ALA A 162 22.77 5.44 17.88
CA ALA A 162 22.07 5.66 16.61
C ALA A 162 20.95 4.62 16.37
N ILE A 163 21.20 3.35 16.72
CA ILE A 163 20.16 2.30 16.66
C ILE A 163 19.03 2.58 17.66
N GLN A 164 19.33 3.03 18.88
CA GLN A 164 18.31 3.42 19.87
C GLN A 164 17.42 4.55 19.35
N GLU A 165 18.03 5.59 18.79
CA GLU A 165 17.32 6.74 18.21
C GLU A 165 16.41 6.29 17.05
N LYS A 166 16.93 5.43 16.16
CA LYS A 166 16.16 4.84 15.05
C LYS A 166 14.94 4.05 15.52
N ILE A 167 15.10 3.23 16.57
CA ILE A 167 13.98 2.50 17.19
C ILE A 167 12.95 3.47 17.76
N ALA A 168 13.39 4.45 18.54
CA ALA A 168 12.52 5.41 19.20
C ALA A 168 11.74 6.26 18.18
N GLU A 169 12.40 6.71 17.11
CA GLU A 169 11.77 7.45 16.02
C GLU A 169 10.72 6.61 15.30
N ARG A 170 11.06 5.35 14.96
CA ARG A 170 10.11 4.47 14.27
C ARG A 170 8.91 4.14 15.16
N GLN A 171 9.12 3.86 16.44
CA GLN A 171 8.04 3.65 17.41
C GLN A 171 7.16 4.89 17.54
N ARG A 172 7.77 6.08 17.60
CA ARG A 172 7.03 7.34 17.58
C ARG A 172 6.16 7.43 16.33
N ILE A 173 6.71 7.22 15.13
CA ILE A 173 5.94 7.25 13.88
C ILE A 173 4.80 6.24 13.89
N LEU A 174 5.02 5.02 14.38
CA LEU A 174 3.98 3.99 14.45
C LEU A 174 2.90 4.31 15.49
N SER A 175 3.23 5.05 16.54
CA SER A 175 2.26 5.51 17.55
C SER A 175 1.39 6.67 17.08
N LEU A 176 1.82 7.42 16.05
CA LEU A 176 1.01 8.49 15.49
C LEU A 176 -0.25 7.90 14.82
N PRO A 177 -1.42 8.55 14.97
CA PRO A 177 -2.63 8.16 14.25
C PRO A 177 -2.37 8.10 12.74
N GLN A 178 -2.51 6.91 12.14
CA GLN A 178 -2.39 6.77 10.70
C GLN A 178 -3.63 7.32 10.01
N HIS A 179 -3.54 8.54 9.50
CA HIS A 179 -4.66 9.21 8.81
C HIS A 179 -5.18 8.47 7.56
N PHE A 180 -4.42 7.51 7.03
CA PHE A 180 -4.77 6.73 5.84
C PHE A 180 -5.24 5.31 6.15
N ALA A 181 -5.24 4.86 7.41
CA ALA A 181 -5.63 3.49 7.77
C ALA A 181 -7.11 3.15 7.48
N GLY A 182 -7.92 4.15 7.12
CA GLY A 182 -9.30 3.99 6.65
C GLY A 182 -9.62 4.78 5.38
N SER A 183 -8.62 5.26 4.63
CA SER A 183 -8.91 5.99 3.39
C SER A 183 -9.45 5.03 2.34
N LYS A 184 -10.73 5.20 1.96
CA LYS A 184 -11.34 4.47 0.85
C LYS A 184 -10.54 4.76 -0.41
N SER A 185 -10.01 3.72 -1.07
CA SER A 185 -9.42 3.88 -2.40
C SER A 185 -10.52 4.34 -3.36
N LEU A 186 -10.33 5.49 -4.00
CA LEU A 186 -11.31 6.03 -4.92
C LEU A 186 -11.26 5.27 -6.26
N SER A 187 -12.44 4.89 -6.76
CA SER A 187 -12.61 4.43 -8.13
C SER A 187 -12.19 5.51 -9.12
N ARG A 188 -11.80 5.14 -10.34
CA ARG A 188 -11.49 6.09 -11.42
C ARG A 188 -12.56 7.16 -11.59
N ARG A 189 -13.83 6.76 -11.57
CA ARG A 189 -14.97 7.68 -11.64
C ARG A 189 -15.03 8.62 -10.44
N GLU A 190 -14.75 8.10 -9.24
CA GLU A 190 -14.73 8.91 -8.01
C GLU A 190 -13.58 9.93 -8.05
N MET A 191 -12.40 9.54 -8.55
CA MET A 191 -11.29 10.48 -8.79
C MET A 191 -11.63 11.55 -9.82
N GLU A 192 -12.28 11.18 -10.93
CA GLU A 192 -12.72 12.13 -11.95
C GLU A 192 -13.77 13.12 -11.39
N ILE A 193 -14.68 12.63 -10.55
CA ILE A 193 -15.66 13.47 -9.84
C ILE A 193 -14.95 14.37 -8.83
N GLU A 194 -14.02 13.87 -8.03
CA GLU A 194 -13.24 14.70 -7.10
C GLU A 194 -12.46 15.80 -7.84
N ASN A 195 -11.79 15.47 -8.94
CA ASN A 195 -11.04 16.43 -9.74
C ASN A 195 -11.95 17.47 -10.42
N ALA A 196 -13.18 17.09 -10.77
CA ALA A 196 -14.16 18.02 -11.32
C ALA A 196 -14.74 18.95 -10.24
N LEU A 197 -14.97 18.43 -9.03
CA LEU A 197 -15.51 19.18 -7.89
C LEU A 197 -14.46 20.10 -7.24
N PHE A 198 -13.20 19.66 -7.19
CA PHE A 198 -12.09 20.38 -6.57
C PHE A 198 -10.94 20.50 -7.58
N GLN A 199 -10.70 21.72 -8.06
CA GLN A 199 -9.55 22.02 -8.91
C GLN A 199 -8.47 22.67 -8.05
N GLY A 200 -7.28 22.06 -7.97
CA GLY A 200 -6.15 22.63 -7.21
C GLY A 200 -6.34 22.61 -5.69
N ALA A 201 -6.14 23.76 -5.03
CA ALA A 201 -6.06 23.89 -3.56
C ALA A 201 -7.43 24.07 -2.86
N ASP A 202 -8.54 24.12 -3.61
CA ASP A 202 -9.90 24.34 -3.09
C ASP A 202 -10.43 23.21 -2.19
N ARG A 203 -9.70 22.10 -2.11
CA ARG A 203 -9.98 20.99 -1.20
C ARG A 203 -9.75 21.37 0.26
N HIS A 204 -8.78 22.24 0.55
CA HIS A 204 -8.38 22.56 1.92
C HIS A 204 -9.46 23.34 2.73
N PRO A 205 -10.11 24.37 2.17
CA PRO A 205 -11.21 25.06 2.86
C PRO A 205 -12.40 24.14 3.16
N PHE A 206 -12.79 23.28 2.20
CA PHE A 206 -13.89 22.33 2.37
C PHE A 206 -13.58 21.31 3.48
N LEU A 207 -12.40 20.71 3.45
CA LEU A 207 -11.98 19.75 4.48
C LEU A 207 -11.89 20.41 5.87
N ARG A 208 -11.44 21.67 5.96
CA ARG A 208 -11.38 22.42 7.22
C ARG A 208 -12.76 22.66 7.83
N MET A 209 -13.83 22.76 7.03
CA MET A 209 -15.21 22.86 7.56
C MET A 209 -15.73 21.54 8.13
N LEU A 210 -15.20 20.40 7.66
CA LEU A 210 -15.58 19.08 8.17
C LEU A 210 -14.90 18.74 9.50
N TYR A 211 -13.73 19.31 9.75
CA TYR A 211 -13.12 19.34 11.07
C TYR A 211 -13.71 20.51 11.84
N ARG A 212 -14.73 20.27 12.69
CA ARG A 212 -14.94 21.19 13.81
C ARG A 212 -13.66 21.22 14.62
N PRO A 213 -13.03 22.38 14.86
CA PRO A 213 -12.28 22.52 16.08
C PRO A 213 -13.32 22.38 17.18
N ASP A 214 -13.37 21.22 17.84
CA ASP A 214 -13.85 21.20 19.21
C ASP A 214 -12.85 22.10 19.96
N GLU A 215 -13.22 23.38 20.07
CA GLU A 215 -12.67 24.29 21.05
C GLU A 215 -12.71 23.55 22.38
N ALA A 216 -11.52 23.30 22.91
CA ALA A 216 -11.32 22.71 24.21
C ALA A 216 -12.06 23.53 25.27
N GLN A 217 -12.93 22.88 26.03
CA GLN A 217 -13.34 23.29 27.37
C GLN A 217 -12.91 22.22 28.36
#